data_AF-A0A971MD14-F1
#
_entry.id   AF-A0A971MD14-F1
#
_cell.length_a   1.000
_cell.length_b   1.000
_cell.length_c   1.000
_cell.angle_alpha   90.00
_cell.angle_beta   90.00
_cell.angle_gamma   90.00
#
_symmetry.space_group_name_H-M   'P 1'
#
loop_
_entity.id
_entity.type
_entity.pdbx_description
1 polymer ?
#
loop_
_entity_poly.entity_id
_entity_poly.type
_entity_poly.pdbx_seq_one_letter_code
_entity_poly.pdbx_strand_id
1 'polypeptide(L)'
;MRLNLLLEVGEIDEEIKNTVIDFVNNIEDDHSIEISEENGSMLVSHLAMALARIKRGEEIEAIDEEIFKEVKETATYKEMPKYYSQMEKALNIEIPQVEKQNIANLIKEIGKDKVEVTVKTDIQAANDVKLGKADYYVGACHTGGGGALSMAIALLTREKTATLSMPGRPPKEEDIIKAVEEGKVAFGFTGDHYEQVIPILMRELLAKNE
;
A
#
# COMPACT_ATOMS: atom_id res chain seq x y z
N MET A 1 -14.55 -17.55 -21.75
CA MET A 1 -13.76 -16.76 -20.78
C MET A 1 -12.46 -17.47 -20.47
N ARG A 2 -11.35 -16.80 -20.75
CA ARG A 2 -9.97 -17.31 -20.67
C ARG A 2 -9.58 -17.93 -19.31
N LEU A 3 -10.28 -17.60 -18.23
CA LEU A 3 -10.07 -18.17 -16.89
C LEU A 3 -10.22 -19.69 -16.84
N ASN A 4 -11.16 -20.29 -17.59
CA ASN A 4 -11.34 -21.75 -17.57
C ASN A 4 -10.09 -22.47 -18.12
N LEU A 5 -9.46 -21.91 -19.16
CA LEU A 5 -8.22 -22.46 -19.70
C LEU A 5 -7.08 -22.36 -18.68
N LEU A 6 -6.93 -21.20 -18.03
CA LEU A 6 -5.91 -20.99 -16.98
C LEU A 6 -6.09 -21.95 -15.80
N LEU A 7 -7.34 -22.23 -15.43
CA LEU A 7 -7.66 -23.21 -14.40
C LEU A 7 -7.32 -24.64 -14.84
N GLU A 8 -7.71 -25.03 -16.06
CA GLU A 8 -7.43 -26.35 -16.62
C GLU A 8 -5.94 -26.68 -16.70
N VAL A 9 -5.11 -25.68 -17.04
CA VAL A 9 -3.65 -25.85 -17.09
C VAL A 9 -2.95 -25.68 -15.72
N GLY A 10 -3.71 -25.36 -14.67
CA GLY A 10 -3.19 -25.21 -13.31
C GLY A 10 -2.41 -23.92 -13.04
N GLU A 11 -2.51 -22.92 -13.92
CA GLU A 11 -1.88 -21.61 -13.72
C GLU A 11 -2.55 -20.82 -12.58
N ILE A 12 -3.86 -21.03 -12.41
CA ILE A 12 -4.70 -20.46 -11.35
C ILE A 12 -5.53 -21.54 -10.67
N ASP A 13 -6.08 -21.25 -9.49
CA ASP A 13 -7.05 -22.10 -8.79
C ASP A 13 -8.48 -21.53 -8.85
N GLU A 14 -9.46 -22.30 -8.35
CA GLU A 14 -10.87 -21.89 -8.33
C GLU A 14 -11.11 -20.63 -7.50
N GLU A 15 -10.32 -20.42 -6.44
CA GLU A 15 -10.45 -19.23 -5.58
C GLU A 15 -10.09 -17.97 -6.35
N ILE A 16 -8.97 -18.00 -7.10
CA ILE A 16 -8.53 -16.92 -7.99
C ILE A 16 -9.56 -16.69 -9.10
N LYS A 17 -10.04 -17.76 -9.75
CA LYS A 17 -11.04 -17.64 -10.80
C LYS A 17 -12.31 -16.94 -10.31
N ASN A 18 -12.86 -17.37 -9.18
CA ASN A 18 -14.06 -16.78 -8.60
C ASN A 18 -13.80 -15.32 -8.20
N THR A 19 -12.66 -15.03 -7.58
CA THR A 19 -12.26 -13.66 -7.21
C THR A 19 -12.20 -12.72 -8.42
N VAL A 20 -11.67 -13.18 -9.56
CA VAL A 20 -11.60 -12.37 -10.78
C VAL A 20 -12.98 -12.18 -11.42
N ILE A 21 -13.86 -13.19 -11.37
CA ILE A 21 -15.25 -13.06 -11.82
C ILE A 21 -15.98 -12.01 -10.97
N ASP A 22 -15.85 -12.09 -9.64
CA ASP A 22 -16.47 -11.13 -8.73
C ASP A 22 -15.94 -9.71 -8.96
N PHE A 23 -14.62 -9.56 -9.20
CA PHE A 23 -14.02 -8.28 -9.56
C PHE A 23 -14.63 -7.69 -10.85
N VAL A 24 -14.76 -8.50 -11.90
CA VAL A 24 -15.36 -8.08 -13.19
C VAL A 24 -16.80 -7.63 -12.99
N ASN A 25 -17.62 -8.46 -12.34
CA ASN A 25 -19.03 -8.15 -12.09
C ASN A 25 -19.18 -6.83 -11.30
N ASN A 26 -18.34 -6.64 -10.27
CA ASN A 26 -18.36 -5.41 -9.48
C ASN A 26 -18.02 -4.17 -10.32
N ILE A 27 -17.05 -4.27 -11.22
CA ILE A 27 -16.69 -3.15 -12.12
C ILE A 27 -17.82 -2.87 -13.12
N GLU A 28 -18.42 -3.90 -13.70
CA GLU A 28 -19.56 -3.75 -14.62
C GLU A 28 -20.73 -3.04 -13.93
N ASP A 29 -21.04 -3.44 -12.70
CA ASP A 29 -22.11 -2.86 -11.89
C ASP A 29 -21.78 -1.41 -11.46
N ASP A 30 -20.59 -1.17 -10.91
CA ASP A 30 -20.19 0.14 -10.36
C ASP A 30 -20.04 1.20 -11.47
N HIS A 31 -19.61 0.81 -12.67
CA HIS A 31 -19.31 1.73 -13.77
C HIS A 31 -20.28 1.65 -14.95
N SER A 32 -21.29 0.76 -14.89
CA SER A 32 -22.24 0.53 -15.99
C SER A 32 -21.54 0.24 -17.33
N ILE A 33 -20.49 -0.59 -17.28
CA ILE A 33 -19.75 -1.06 -18.46
C ILE A 33 -19.98 -2.55 -18.68
N GLU A 34 -19.63 -3.04 -19.87
CA GLU A 34 -19.64 -4.47 -20.19
C GLU A 34 -18.21 -4.92 -20.54
N ILE A 35 -17.74 -5.96 -19.87
CA ILE A 35 -16.43 -6.57 -20.04
C ILE A 35 -16.62 -7.87 -20.83
N SER A 36 -16.26 -7.81 -22.11
CA SER A 36 -16.35 -8.92 -23.05
C SER A 36 -14.96 -9.52 -23.36
N GLU A 37 -14.94 -10.58 -24.16
CA GLU A 37 -13.67 -11.14 -24.69
C GLU A 37 -12.89 -10.12 -25.52
N GLU A 38 -13.56 -9.16 -26.17
CA GLU A 38 -12.92 -8.18 -27.07
C GLU A 38 -12.19 -7.07 -26.31
N ASN A 39 -12.79 -6.53 -25.23
CA ASN A 39 -12.24 -5.39 -24.49
C ASN A 39 -11.57 -5.77 -23.16
N GLY A 40 -11.94 -6.91 -22.57
CA GLY A 40 -11.62 -7.26 -21.19
C GLY A 40 -10.70 -8.47 -21.04
N SER A 41 -10.49 -9.25 -22.10
CA SER A 41 -9.76 -10.53 -22.01
C SER A 41 -8.33 -10.37 -21.50
N MET A 42 -7.64 -9.29 -21.87
CA MET A 42 -6.30 -8.98 -21.38
C MET A 42 -6.34 -8.66 -19.88
N LEU A 43 -7.22 -7.76 -19.44
CA LEU A 43 -7.38 -7.41 -18.04
C LEU A 43 -7.63 -8.65 -17.18
N VAL A 44 -8.62 -9.46 -17.56
CA VAL A 44 -9.03 -10.68 -16.83
C VAL A 44 -7.88 -11.68 -16.72
N SER A 45 -7.16 -11.92 -17.83
CA SER A 45 -6.07 -12.89 -17.84
C SER A 45 -4.86 -12.42 -17.03
N HIS A 46 -4.49 -11.15 -17.18
CA HIS A 46 -3.35 -10.57 -16.46
C HIS A 46 -3.61 -10.50 -14.96
N LEU A 47 -4.81 -10.08 -14.55
CA LEU A 47 -5.19 -10.05 -13.15
C LEU A 47 -5.13 -11.45 -12.53
N ALA A 48 -5.72 -12.45 -13.19
CA ALA A 48 -5.71 -13.83 -12.69
C ALA A 48 -4.28 -14.37 -12.50
N MET A 49 -3.41 -14.17 -13.48
CA MET A 49 -2.00 -14.57 -13.38
C MET A 49 -1.26 -13.80 -12.29
N ALA A 50 -1.48 -12.48 -12.16
CA ALA A 50 -0.85 -11.67 -11.13
C ALA A 50 -1.25 -12.13 -9.72
N LEU A 51 -2.55 -12.35 -9.48
CA LEU A 51 -3.05 -12.88 -8.21
C LEU A 51 -2.46 -14.26 -7.89
N ALA A 52 -2.30 -15.12 -8.90
CA ALA A 52 -1.65 -16.42 -8.72
C ALA A 52 -0.18 -16.30 -8.28
N ARG A 53 0.57 -15.37 -8.88
CA ARG A 53 1.95 -15.07 -8.47
C ARG A 53 2.03 -14.55 -7.04
N ILE A 54 1.16 -13.60 -6.68
CA ILE A 54 1.08 -13.04 -5.31
C ILE A 54 0.77 -14.15 -4.30
N LYS A 55 -0.22 -15.00 -4.60
CA LYS A 55 -0.61 -16.11 -3.73
C LYS A 55 0.52 -17.12 -3.51
N ARG A 56 1.42 -17.27 -4.49
CA ARG A 56 2.64 -18.10 -4.39
C ARG A 56 3.84 -17.39 -3.75
N GLY A 57 3.71 -16.10 -3.41
CA GLY A 57 4.78 -15.30 -2.82
C GLY A 57 5.88 -14.90 -3.82
N GLU A 58 5.57 -14.88 -5.11
CA GLU A 58 6.51 -14.43 -6.15
C GLU A 58 6.65 -12.89 -6.13
N GLU A 59 7.85 -12.37 -6.42
CA GLU A 59 8.08 -10.93 -6.56
C GLU A 59 7.39 -10.38 -7.82
N ILE A 60 6.80 -9.20 -7.70
CA ILE A 60 6.17 -8.46 -8.80
C ILE A 60 6.94 -7.17 -9.03
N GLU A 61 7.39 -6.98 -10.26
CA GLU A 61 8.05 -5.74 -10.68
C GLU A 61 7.08 -4.56 -10.61
N ALA A 62 7.53 -3.46 -10.01
CA ALA A 62 6.76 -2.23 -9.95
C ALA A 62 6.65 -1.59 -11.34
N ILE A 63 5.49 -1.01 -11.63
CA ILE A 63 5.28 -0.19 -12.82
C ILE A 63 6.01 1.15 -12.63
N ASP A 64 6.63 1.65 -13.70
CA ASP A 64 7.25 2.99 -13.72
C ASP A 64 6.22 4.07 -13.36
N GLU A 65 6.53 4.87 -12.33
CA GLU A 65 5.64 5.89 -11.78
C GLU A 65 5.32 7.00 -12.79
N GLU A 66 6.23 7.33 -13.70
CA GLU A 66 6.04 8.40 -14.69
C GLU A 66 4.96 8.01 -15.70
N ILE A 67 4.86 6.72 -16.02
CA ILE A 67 3.80 6.17 -16.89
C ILE A 67 2.44 6.19 -16.18
N PHE A 68 2.43 6.06 -14.85
CA PHE A 68 1.20 5.87 -14.08
C PHE A 68 0.63 7.16 -13.47
N LYS A 69 1.35 8.28 -13.56
CA LYS A 69 0.99 9.55 -12.93
C LYS A 69 -0.39 10.06 -13.36
N GLU A 70 -0.66 10.08 -14.66
CA GLU A 70 -1.95 10.55 -15.20
C GLU A 70 -3.11 9.67 -14.74
N VAL A 71 -2.88 8.36 -14.59
CA VAL A 71 -3.89 7.41 -14.12
C VAL A 71 -4.27 7.68 -12.67
N LYS A 72 -3.29 7.99 -11.80
CA LYS A 72 -3.51 8.29 -10.37
C LYS A 72 -4.38 9.53 -10.14
N GLU A 73 -4.40 10.47 -11.08
CA GLU A 73 -5.20 11.70 -10.98
C GLU A 73 -6.68 11.48 -11.34
N THR A 74 -7.03 10.33 -11.93
CA THR A 74 -8.42 10.02 -12.31
C THR A 74 -9.31 9.75 -11.09
N ALA A 75 -10.60 10.07 -11.22
CA ALA A 75 -11.58 9.78 -10.17
C ALA A 75 -11.70 8.26 -9.91
N THR A 76 -11.65 7.46 -10.97
CA THR A 76 -11.76 5.99 -10.93
C THR A 76 -10.61 5.35 -10.15
N TYR A 77 -9.40 5.92 -10.21
CA TYR A 77 -8.27 5.39 -9.43
C TYR A 77 -8.52 5.43 -7.92
N LYS A 78 -9.26 6.43 -7.42
CA LYS A 78 -9.61 6.56 -5.99
C LYS A 78 -10.56 5.46 -5.49
N GLU A 79 -11.18 4.72 -6.40
CA GLU A 79 -12.08 3.62 -6.08
C GLU A 79 -11.35 2.26 -6.03
N MET A 80 -10.12 2.20 -6.55
CA MET A 80 -9.28 0.98 -6.54
C MET A 80 -9.09 0.33 -5.17
N PRO A 81 -8.93 1.09 -4.06
CA PRO A 81 -8.85 0.50 -2.71
C PRO A 81 -10.02 -0.43 -2.37
N LYS A 82 -11.24 -0.15 -2.86
CA LYS A 82 -12.44 -0.98 -2.66
C LYS A 82 -12.26 -2.36 -3.29
N TYR A 83 -11.70 -2.41 -4.50
CA TYR A 83 -11.51 -3.65 -5.24
C TYR A 83 -10.35 -4.47 -4.69
N TYR A 84 -9.22 -3.84 -4.35
CA TYR A 84 -8.07 -4.53 -3.75
C TYR A 84 -8.45 -5.21 -2.43
N SER A 85 -9.12 -4.48 -1.54
CA SER A 85 -9.52 -4.99 -0.22
C SER A 85 -10.42 -6.23 -0.31
N GLN A 86 -11.28 -6.30 -1.34
CA GLN A 86 -12.14 -7.46 -1.57
C GLN A 86 -11.33 -8.68 -2.02
N MET A 87 -10.41 -8.49 -2.98
CA MET A 87 -9.55 -9.57 -3.48
C MET A 87 -8.58 -10.08 -2.41
N GLU A 88 -7.96 -9.18 -1.63
CA GLU A 88 -7.08 -9.52 -0.51
C GLU A 88 -7.80 -10.38 0.52
N LYS A 89 -9.04 -10.00 0.88
CA LYS A 89 -9.87 -10.76 1.81
C LYS A 89 -10.31 -12.10 1.24
N ALA A 90 -10.68 -12.15 -0.05
CA ALA A 90 -11.14 -13.36 -0.70
C ALA A 90 -10.03 -14.42 -0.82
N LEU A 91 -8.79 -13.99 -1.09
CA LEU A 91 -7.65 -14.88 -1.32
C LEU A 91 -6.73 -15.03 -0.11
N ASN A 92 -6.97 -14.26 0.96
CA ASN A 92 -6.08 -14.13 2.10
C ASN A 92 -4.62 -13.83 1.68
N ILE A 93 -4.47 -12.81 0.82
CA ILE A 93 -3.19 -12.29 0.31
C ILE A 93 -3.04 -10.80 0.62
N GLU A 94 -1.82 -10.28 0.51
CA GLU A 94 -1.53 -8.84 0.48
C GLU A 94 -1.08 -8.49 -0.94
N ILE A 95 -1.83 -7.62 -1.64
CA ILE A 95 -1.45 -7.20 -2.99
C ILE A 95 -0.33 -6.15 -2.83
N PRO A 96 0.86 -6.33 -3.42
CA PRO A 96 1.95 -5.37 -3.29
C PRO A 96 1.54 -4.00 -3.83
N GLN A 97 1.35 -3.06 -2.91
CA GLN A 97 1.02 -1.67 -3.22
C GLN A 97 2.30 -0.91 -3.53
N VAL A 98 2.32 -0.14 -4.63
CA VAL A 98 3.43 0.75 -5.02
C VAL A 98 3.70 1.83 -3.95
N GLU A 99 2.78 2.00 -3.00
CA GLU A 99 2.84 2.98 -1.90
C GLU A 99 4.14 2.92 -1.08
N LYS A 100 4.65 1.73 -0.74
CA LYS A 100 5.90 1.61 0.05
C LYS A 100 7.09 2.23 -0.70
N GLN A 101 7.12 2.07 -2.02
CA GLN A 101 8.16 2.63 -2.87
C GLN A 101 7.97 4.14 -3.07
N ASN A 102 6.73 4.61 -3.31
CA ASN A 102 6.43 6.04 -3.43
C ASN A 102 6.83 6.80 -2.15
N ILE A 103 6.49 6.26 -0.98
CA ILE A 103 6.88 6.83 0.32
C ILE A 103 8.40 6.88 0.44
N ALA A 104 9.09 5.79 0.11
CA ALA A 104 10.55 5.74 0.17
C ALA A 104 11.20 6.74 -0.78
N ASN A 105 10.69 6.88 -2.01
CA ASN A 105 11.18 7.82 -3.02
C ASN A 105 11.01 9.26 -2.53
N LEU A 106 9.84 9.62 -2.02
CA LEU A 106 9.57 10.96 -1.50
C LEU A 106 10.43 11.30 -0.27
N ILE A 107 10.61 10.36 0.66
CA ILE A 107 11.52 10.54 1.81
C ILE A 107 12.95 10.80 1.32
N LYS A 108 13.45 10.02 0.35
CA LYS A 108 14.79 10.20 -0.24
C LYS A 108 14.93 11.54 -0.95
N GLU A 109 13.90 11.97 -1.69
CA GLU A 109 13.91 13.26 -2.40
C GLU A 109 14.04 14.44 -1.42
N ILE A 110 13.29 14.40 -0.32
CA ILE A 110 13.28 15.47 0.69
C ILE A 110 14.53 15.42 1.55
N GLY A 111 14.91 14.24 2.05
CA GLY A 111 16.02 14.06 2.98
C GLY A 111 17.40 14.06 2.31
N LYS A 112 17.48 13.71 1.02
CA LYS A 112 18.72 13.64 0.23
C LYS A 112 19.81 12.85 0.95
N ASP A 113 20.99 13.43 1.10
CA ASP A 113 22.17 12.86 1.77
C ASP A 113 22.04 12.80 3.30
N LYS A 114 20.99 13.39 3.89
CA LYS A 114 20.73 13.35 5.34
C LYS A 114 20.01 12.08 5.80
N VAL A 115 19.53 11.24 4.87
CA VAL A 115 18.75 10.05 5.22
C VAL A 115 19.18 8.82 4.43
N GLU A 116 19.09 7.67 5.09
CA GLU A 116 19.15 6.35 4.45
C GLU A 116 17.77 5.70 4.54
N VAL A 117 17.26 5.20 3.41
CA VAL A 117 15.90 4.61 3.36
C VAL A 117 15.97 3.23 2.75
N THR A 118 15.54 2.24 3.52
CA THR A 118 15.43 0.84 3.09
C THR A 118 13.98 0.36 3.22
N VAL A 119 13.41 -0.16 2.13
CA VAL A 119 12.06 -0.74 2.13
C VAL A 119 12.12 -2.14 2.72
N LYS A 120 11.24 -2.44 3.68
CA LYS A 120 11.20 -3.70 4.44
C LYS A 120 9.76 -4.10 4.74
N THR A 121 9.55 -5.37 5.10
CA THR A 121 8.27 -5.82 5.68
C THR A 121 8.03 -5.18 7.04
N ASP A 122 6.78 -5.10 7.49
CA ASP A 122 6.43 -4.44 8.77
C ASP A 122 7.15 -5.04 9.97
N ILE A 123 7.31 -6.37 9.98
CA ILE A 123 8.04 -7.11 11.02
C ILE A 123 9.53 -6.73 11.02
N GLN A 124 10.15 -6.67 9.84
CA GLN A 124 11.57 -6.36 9.73
C GLN A 124 11.84 -4.90 10.09
N ALA A 125 11.04 -3.96 9.57
CA ALA A 125 11.21 -2.54 9.83
C ALA A 125 11.00 -2.21 11.32
N ALA A 126 9.94 -2.73 11.95
CA ALA A 126 9.70 -2.53 13.37
C ALA A 126 10.79 -3.16 14.26
N ASN A 127 11.32 -4.34 13.88
CA ASN A 127 12.46 -4.93 14.58
C ASN A 127 13.75 -4.14 14.41
N ASP A 128 14.01 -3.57 13.24
CA ASP A 128 15.21 -2.75 13.03
C ASP A 128 15.18 -1.49 13.89
N VAL A 129 14.02 -0.83 14.03
CA VAL A 129 13.85 0.28 14.99
C VAL A 129 14.04 -0.20 16.43
N LYS A 130 13.45 -1.34 16.79
CA LYS A 130 13.57 -1.93 18.14
C LYS A 130 15.01 -2.23 18.52
N LEU A 131 15.82 -2.67 17.56
CA LEU A 131 17.22 -3.04 17.73
C LEU A 131 18.18 -1.86 17.52
N GLY A 132 17.68 -0.67 17.21
CA GLY A 132 18.50 0.52 16.96
C GLY A 132 19.29 0.48 15.65
N LYS A 133 18.85 -0.32 14.67
CA LYS A 133 19.42 -0.37 13.32
C LYS A 133 18.81 0.68 12.38
N ALA A 134 17.68 1.25 12.76
CA ALA A 134 17.01 2.36 12.08
C ALA A 134 16.41 3.29 13.13
N ASP A 135 16.37 4.60 12.84
CA ASP A 135 15.82 5.58 13.77
C ASP A 135 14.28 5.60 13.74
N TYR A 136 13.70 5.41 12.55
CA TYR A 136 12.28 5.60 12.32
C TYR A 136 11.66 4.50 11.45
N TYR A 137 10.42 4.13 11.79
CA TYR A 137 9.52 3.34 10.97
C TYR A 137 8.48 4.28 10.35
N VAL A 138 8.26 4.15 9.04
CA VAL A 138 7.24 4.91 8.31
C VAL A 138 6.44 3.93 7.46
N GLY A 139 5.13 3.84 7.69
CA GLY A 139 4.27 2.87 7.03
C GLY A 139 2.89 3.43 6.68
N ALA A 140 2.29 2.89 5.62
CA ALA A 140 0.95 3.25 5.20
C ALA A 140 0.05 2.02 5.07
N CYS A 141 -1.25 2.19 5.34
CA CYS A 141 -2.25 1.15 5.15
C CYS A 141 -3.53 1.76 4.59
N HIS A 142 -4.14 1.10 3.62
CA HIS A 142 -5.36 1.51 2.95
C HIS A 142 -6.58 1.67 3.89
N THR A 143 -6.70 0.85 4.93
CA THR A 143 -7.90 0.87 5.78
C THR A 143 -7.88 1.96 6.86
N GLY A 144 -6.71 2.59 7.08
CA GLY A 144 -6.40 3.47 8.22
C GLY A 144 -6.79 2.96 9.60
N GLY A 145 -7.16 1.68 9.75
CA GLY A 145 -7.49 1.05 11.02
C GLY A 145 -6.28 0.70 11.89
N GLY A 146 -5.12 1.28 11.61
CA GLY A 146 -3.86 0.95 12.29
C GLY A 146 -3.18 -0.33 11.80
N GLY A 147 -3.58 -0.89 10.66
CA GLY A 147 -2.96 -2.08 10.05
C GLY A 147 -1.45 -1.92 9.87
N ALA A 148 -1.01 -0.82 9.24
CA ALA A 148 0.42 -0.50 9.07
C ALA A 148 1.20 -0.52 10.39
N LEU A 149 0.60 0.00 11.46
CA LEU A 149 1.26 0.08 12.76
C LEU A 149 1.07 -1.17 13.61
N SER A 150 0.29 -2.17 13.21
CA SER A 150 -0.06 -3.29 14.09
C SER A 150 1.18 -4.02 14.59
N MET A 151 2.15 -4.26 13.70
CA MET A 151 3.42 -4.87 14.07
C MET A 151 4.34 -3.91 14.83
N ALA A 152 4.39 -2.64 14.44
CA ALA A 152 5.15 -1.62 15.15
C ALA A 152 4.65 -1.45 16.59
N ILE A 153 3.33 -1.44 16.82
CA ILE A 153 2.70 -1.39 18.14
C ILE A 153 3.04 -2.64 18.94
N ALA A 154 3.00 -3.83 18.34
CA ALA A 154 3.33 -5.07 19.03
C ALA A 154 4.80 -5.10 19.50
N LEU A 155 5.72 -4.55 18.71
CA LEU A 155 7.16 -4.63 18.98
C LEU A 155 7.73 -3.43 19.74
N LEU A 156 7.20 -2.23 19.51
CA LEU A 156 7.69 -0.95 20.03
C LEU A 156 6.75 -0.34 21.08
N THR A 157 5.54 -0.88 21.24
CA THR A 157 4.42 -0.37 22.07
C THR A 157 3.66 0.81 21.45
N ARG A 158 2.40 0.99 21.87
CA ARG A 158 1.56 2.15 21.49
C ARG A 158 2.20 3.49 21.85
N GLU A 159 2.97 3.54 22.92
CA GLU A 159 3.64 4.77 23.38
C GLU A 159 4.61 5.29 22.31
N LYS A 160 5.26 4.40 21.55
CA LYS A 160 6.27 4.73 20.54
C LYS A 160 5.71 4.94 19.14
N THR A 161 4.40 4.75 18.96
CA THR A 161 3.75 4.80 17.64
C THR A 161 2.76 5.96 17.53
N ALA A 162 2.61 6.53 16.34
CA ALA A 162 1.62 7.56 16.05
C ALA A 162 0.89 7.29 14.74
N THR A 163 -0.45 7.30 14.79
CA THR A 163 -1.30 7.34 13.60
C THR A 163 -1.53 8.79 13.20
N LEU A 164 -1.00 9.21 12.06
CA LEU A 164 -1.01 10.58 11.58
C LEU A 164 -2.25 10.91 10.72
N SER A 165 -2.87 9.90 10.11
CA SER A 165 -4.13 10.06 9.37
C SER A 165 -4.88 8.74 9.19
N MET A 166 -6.19 8.83 8.90
CA MET A 166 -7.11 7.70 8.66
C MET A 166 -8.10 8.06 7.54
N PRO A 167 -8.79 7.11 6.88
CA PRO A 167 -9.87 7.41 5.96
C PRO A 167 -10.89 8.37 6.58
N GLY A 168 -11.23 9.43 5.84
CA GLY A 168 -12.12 10.49 6.31
C GLY A 168 -11.55 11.43 7.38
N ARG A 169 -10.32 11.19 7.85
CA ARG A 169 -9.59 12.07 8.77
C ARG A 169 -8.24 12.46 8.15
N PRO A 170 -8.18 13.58 7.39
CA PRO A 170 -6.95 14.05 6.77
C PRO A 170 -5.89 14.39 7.82
N PRO A 171 -4.59 14.36 7.44
CA PRO A 171 -3.51 14.71 8.35
C PRO A 171 -3.61 16.18 8.79
N LYS A 172 -3.27 16.44 10.05
CA LYS A 172 -3.12 17.79 10.59
C LYS A 172 -1.67 18.01 10.96
N GLU A 173 -1.11 19.11 10.49
CA GLU A 173 0.28 19.47 10.75
C GLU A 173 0.62 19.49 12.25
N GLU A 174 -0.25 20.09 13.06
CA GLU A 174 -0.11 20.12 14.53
C GLU A 174 -0.01 18.73 15.17
N ASP A 175 -0.78 17.75 14.68
CA ASP A 175 -0.77 16.38 15.18
C ASP A 175 0.56 15.67 14.81
N ILE A 176 1.12 15.97 13.64
CA ILE A 176 2.41 15.41 13.18
C ILE A 176 3.57 15.99 13.99
N ILE A 177 3.62 17.32 14.14
CA ILE A 177 4.66 18.00 14.94
C ILE A 177 4.68 17.45 16.35
N LYS A 178 3.50 17.40 17.00
CA LYS A 178 3.35 16.88 18.35
C LYS A 178 3.83 15.43 18.47
N ALA A 179 3.54 14.57 17.49
CA ALA A 179 4.02 13.20 17.49
C ALA A 179 5.56 13.12 17.46
N VAL A 180 6.22 13.98 16.69
CA VAL A 180 7.70 14.02 16.64
C VAL A 180 8.27 14.53 17.97
N GLU A 181 7.68 15.58 18.54
CA GLU A 181 8.07 16.15 19.84
C GLU A 181 7.91 15.13 20.98
N GLU A 182 6.84 14.33 20.97
CA GLU A 182 6.60 13.25 21.94
C GLU A 182 7.58 12.06 21.80
N GLY A 183 8.50 12.09 20.84
CA GLY A 183 9.51 11.04 20.68
C GLY A 183 8.97 9.74 20.11
N LYS A 184 7.91 9.83 19.30
CA LYS A 184 7.41 8.70 18.52
C LYS A 184 8.47 8.31 17.49
N VAL A 185 8.60 7.02 17.24
CA VAL A 185 9.58 6.45 16.31
C VAL A 185 8.93 5.60 15.21
N ALA A 186 7.63 5.34 15.31
CA ALA A 186 6.88 4.64 14.26
C ALA A 186 5.64 5.44 13.86
N PHE A 187 5.57 5.81 12.58
CA PHE A 187 4.53 6.68 12.05
C PHE A 187 3.69 5.93 11.02
N GLY A 188 2.38 5.92 11.23
CA GLY A 188 1.41 5.26 10.37
C GLY A 188 0.41 6.25 9.79
N PHE A 189 0.06 6.11 8.52
CA PHE A 189 -0.97 6.93 7.88
C PHE A 189 -1.74 6.15 6.82
N THR A 190 -2.79 6.77 6.27
CA THR A 190 -3.48 6.23 5.09
C THR A 190 -2.66 6.50 3.85
N GLY A 191 -2.53 5.51 2.97
CA GLY A 191 -1.79 5.60 1.71
C GLY A 191 -2.08 6.89 0.95
N ASP A 192 -3.35 7.22 0.72
CA ASP A 192 -3.82 8.43 0.04
C ASP A 192 -3.30 9.76 0.60
N HIS A 193 -2.81 9.77 1.85
CA HIS A 193 -2.33 10.98 2.52
C HIS A 193 -0.80 11.12 2.52
N TYR A 194 -0.04 10.21 1.87
CA TYR A 194 1.43 10.22 1.96
C TYR A 194 2.05 11.55 1.50
N GLU A 195 1.55 12.15 0.41
CA GLU A 195 2.07 13.42 -0.12
C GLU A 195 1.85 14.61 0.81
N GLN A 196 0.87 14.53 1.71
CA GLN A 196 0.61 15.56 2.72
C GLN A 196 1.40 15.28 4.01
N VAL A 197 1.55 14.01 4.39
CA VAL A 197 2.20 13.61 5.65
C VAL A 197 3.72 13.71 5.56
N ILE A 198 4.32 13.14 4.50
CA ILE A 198 5.77 12.96 4.41
C ILE A 198 6.55 14.29 4.43
N PRO A 199 6.14 15.36 3.71
CA PRO A 199 6.88 16.62 3.77
C PRO A 199 6.95 17.24 5.15
N ILE A 200 5.84 17.20 5.90
CA ILE A 200 5.77 17.72 7.27
C ILE A 200 6.60 16.83 8.20
N LEU A 201 6.38 15.52 8.14
CA LEU A 201 7.10 14.57 9.00
C LEU A 201 8.62 14.69 8.81
N MET A 202 9.10 14.72 7.56
CA MET A 202 10.52 14.83 7.25
C MET A 202 11.13 16.14 7.74
N ARG A 203 10.42 17.26 7.60
CA ARG A 203 10.87 18.56 8.12
C ARG A 203 11.15 18.49 9.62
N GLU A 204 10.20 17.93 10.39
CA GLU A 204 10.34 17.84 11.85
C GLU A 204 11.39 16.81 12.29
N LEU A 205 11.46 15.65 11.62
CA LEU A 205 12.46 14.62 11.94
C LEU A 205 13.89 15.09 11.65
N LEU A 206 14.11 15.80 10.54
CA LEU A 206 15.40 16.38 10.19
C LEU A 206 15.80 17.48 11.17
N ALA A 207 14.88 18.38 11.52
CA ALA A 207 15.14 19.47 12.47
C ALA A 207 15.48 18.96 13.87
N LYS A 208 14.93 17.81 14.29
CA LYS A 208 15.21 17.19 15.59
C LYS A 208 16.59 16.54 15.68
N ASN A 209 17.14 16.12 14.54
CA ASN A 209 18.40 15.37 14.44
C ASN A 209 19.57 16.23 13.91
N GLU A 210 19.36 17.53 13.69
CA GLU A 210 20.42 18.54 13.50
C GLU A 210 20.99 19.03 14.84
#